data_AF-A0A7V7F4S2-F1
#
_entry.id   AF-A0A7V7F4S2-F1
#
_cell.length_a   1.000
_cell.length_b   1.000
_cell.length_c   1.000
_cell.angle_alpha   90.00
_cell.angle_beta   90.00
_cell.angle_gamma   90.00
#
_symmetry.space_group_name_H-M   'P 1'
#
loop_
_entity.id
_entity.type
_entity.pdbx_description
1 polymer ?
#
loop_
_entity_poly.entity_id
_entity_poly.type
_entity_poly.pdbx_seq_one_letter_code
_entity_poly.pdbx_strand_id
1 'polypeptide(L)'
;MSSDNQLGFQPDYAIAPGESLRELIESLAMSQKEMATRLEMTEQSLVRILKGSQPITYDTAERLELVTGTPASFWNNLEALYREQLAKIAQHERLAADIEWLKIIPLTELKKRGVLSNTRDKTTQLKEVLHFFGVSSVSAWQEIWEAPAVAARRSACFESRTGHAAVWIRMGELAANKIDCAVYDKNRFKEAITHIRKLTRKSPEVFVDEMRQACAAAGVALALVPEIPKVPWNGATKWLTPKKAMILLNLRGKKEDIFWFSFFHEAGHILHDGKKGLYINDGKQADEREKNADAFAAETLIPAAYNDRISTIRSRDELLAIATELDLSPGIVAGRFQFLTQKWNWFKDEIAGLVWAAD
;
A
#
# COMPACT_ATOMS: atom_id res chain seq x y z
N MET A 1 19.09 15.51 -26.59
CA MET A 1 19.53 14.25 -27.23
C MET A 1 18.35 13.31 -27.17
N SER A 2 17.83 12.96 -28.34
CA SER A 2 16.60 12.20 -28.53
C SER A 2 16.74 10.79 -27.95
N SER A 3 15.82 10.42 -27.05
CA SER A 3 15.66 9.03 -26.62
C SER A 3 15.01 8.26 -27.75
N ASP A 4 15.80 7.40 -28.40
CA ASP A 4 15.33 6.41 -29.36
C ASP A 4 14.19 5.59 -28.74
N ASN A 5 13.00 5.80 -29.27
CA ASN A 5 11.84 4.99 -28.98
C ASN A 5 11.99 3.69 -29.79
N GLN A 6 12.82 2.76 -29.30
CA GLN A 6 12.83 1.40 -29.83
C GLN A 6 11.46 0.78 -29.50
N LEU A 7 10.52 0.92 -30.44
CA LEU A 7 9.32 0.09 -30.52
C LEU A 7 9.78 -1.36 -30.68
N GLY A 8 10.07 -2.03 -29.55
CA GLY A 8 10.42 -3.44 -29.53
C GLY A 8 9.28 -4.22 -30.17
N PHE A 9 9.59 -4.94 -31.25
CA PHE A 9 8.66 -5.85 -31.90
C PHE A 9 8.21 -6.90 -30.87
N GLN A 10 6.98 -6.78 -30.39
CA GLN A 10 6.34 -7.74 -29.48
C GLN A 10 5.24 -8.47 -30.26
N PRO A 11 5.57 -9.58 -30.95
CA PRO A 11 4.56 -10.37 -31.64
C PRO A 11 3.56 -10.93 -30.63
N ASP A 12 2.28 -10.93 -31.03
CA ASP A 12 1.15 -11.51 -30.29
C ASP A 12 1.01 -13.03 -30.52
N TYR A 13 1.98 -13.62 -31.22
CA TYR A 13 2.08 -15.05 -31.48
C TYR A 13 3.45 -15.59 -31.02
N ALA A 14 3.46 -16.82 -30.54
CA ALA A 14 4.66 -17.51 -30.09
C ALA A 14 5.12 -18.49 -31.19
N ILE A 15 6.31 -18.28 -31.76
CA ILE A 15 6.91 -19.24 -32.69
C ILE A 15 7.54 -20.36 -31.88
N ALA A 16 7.02 -21.58 -32.01
CA ALA A 16 7.58 -22.73 -31.31
C ALA A 16 8.97 -23.07 -31.88
N PRO A 17 9.99 -23.35 -31.05
CA PRO A 17 11.30 -23.81 -31.51
C PRO A 17 11.22 -25.09 -32.35
N GLY A 18 10.15 -25.86 -32.13
CA GLY A 18 9.79 -27.04 -32.89
C GLY A 18 9.53 -26.80 -34.38
N GLU A 19 9.11 -25.60 -34.78
CA GLU A 19 8.96 -25.25 -36.20
C GLU A 19 10.33 -25.11 -36.87
N SER A 20 11.26 -24.38 -36.23
CA SER A 20 12.65 -24.26 -36.71
C SER A 20 13.37 -25.60 -36.72
N LEU A 21 13.10 -26.47 -35.74
CA LEU A 21 13.64 -27.83 -35.73
C LEU A 21 13.06 -28.68 -36.87
N ARG A 22 11.80 -28.47 -37.25
CA ARG A 22 11.16 -29.18 -38.38
C ARG A 22 11.81 -28.79 -39.71
N GLU A 23 11.99 -27.50 -39.96
CA GLU A 23 12.69 -26.99 -41.15
C GLU A 23 14.11 -27.55 -41.24
N LEU A 24 14.81 -27.62 -40.10
CA LEU A 24 16.16 -28.15 -40.06
C LEU A 24 16.22 -29.67 -40.32
N ILE A 25 15.30 -30.46 -39.76
CA ILE A 25 15.16 -31.89 -40.07
C ILE A 25 14.93 -32.10 -41.58
N GLU A 26 14.07 -31.28 -42.19
CA GLU A 26 13.81 -31.34 -43.64
C GLU A 26 15.04 -30.96 -44.46
N SER A 27 15.78 -29.91 -44.07
CA SER A 27 17.01 -29.48 -44.75
C SER A 27 18.13 -30.53 -44.71
N LEU A 28 18.15 -31.33 -43.63
CA LEU A 28 19.09 -32.43 -43.44
C LEU A 28 18.63 -33.72 -44.14
N ALA A 29 17.46 -33.71 -44.80
CA ALA A 29 16.82 -34.87 -45.42
C ALA A 29 16.68 -36.07 -44.47
N MET A 30 16.48 -35.81 -43.17
CA MET A 30 16.33 -36.83 -42.14
C MET A 30 14.86 -37.08 -41.81
N SER A 31 14.54 -38.32 -41.42
CA SER A 31 13.21 -38.62 -40.85
C SER A 31 13.14 -38.21 -39.38
N GLN A 32 11.93 -37.91 -38.86
CA GLN A 32 11.72 -37.64 -37.43
C GLN A 32 12.17 -38.81 -36.55
N LYS A 33 11.92 -40.05 -37.00
CA LYS A 33 12.37 -41.28 -36.31
C LYS A 33 13.90 -41.34 -36.23
N GLU A 34 14.59 -41.00 -37.30
CA GLU A 34 16.05 -40.95 -37.32
C GLU A 34 16.59 -39.85 -36.41
N MET A 35 16.03 -38.64 -36.47
CA MET A 35 16.41 -37.54 -35.58
C MET A 35 16.20 -37.91 -34.11
N ALA A 36 15.07 -38.52 -33.75
CA ALA A 36 14.80 -38.97 -32.38
C ALA A 36 15.83 -39.99 -31.90
N THR A 37 16.23 -40.92 -32.78
CA THR A 37 17.27 -41.91 -32.50
C THR A 37 18.62 -41.23 -32.24
N ARG A 38 19.01 -40.25 -33.07
CA ARG A 38 20.27 -39.51 -32.93
C ARG A 38 20.32 -38.63 -31.66
N LEU A 39 19.16 -38.15 -31.20
CA LEU A 39 19.02 -37.38 -29.97
C LEU A 39 18.83 -38.26 -28.71
N GLU A 40 18.89 -39.58 -28.88
CA GLU A 40 18.67 -40.57 -27.80
C GLU A 40 17.34 -40.34 -27.06
N MET A 41 16.26 -40.08 -27.82
CA MET A 41 14.92 -39.89 -27.27
C MET A 41 13.86 -40.64 -28.06
N THR A 42 12.66 -40.74 -27.48
CA THR A 42 11.53 -41.36 -28.19
C THR A 42 11.02 -40.44 -29.29
N GLU A 43 10.53 -41.05 -30.39
CA GLU A 43 9.86 -40.31 -31.46
C GLU A 43 8.68 -39.48 -30.93
N GLN A 44 7.96 -40.00 -29.94
CA GLN A 44 6.90 -39.26 -29.24
C GLN A 44 7.41 -38.00 -28.53
N SER A 45 8.58 -38.07 -27.88
CA SER A 45 9.22 -36.92 -27.24
C SER A 45 9.58 -35.86 -28.27
N LEU A 46 10.20 -36.26 -29.39
CA LEU A 46 10.51 -35.35 -30.48
C LEU A 46 9.23 -34.71 -31.05
N VAL A 47 8.17 -35.47 -31.30
CA VAL A 47 6.88 -34.93 -31.79
C VAL A 47 6.29 -33.90 -30.82
N ARG A 48 6.41 -34.09 -29.50
CA ARG A 48 5.95 -33.09 -28.51
C ARG A 48 6.80 -31.83 -28.54
N ILE A 49 8.12 -31.95 -28.74
CA ILE A 49 9.03 -30.80 -28.92
C ILE A 49 8.67 -30.06 -30.21
N LEU A 50 8.45 -30.77 -31.31
CA LEU A 50 8.04 -30.20 -32.60
C LEU A 50 6.70 -29.46 -32.52
N LYS A 51 5.80 -29.88 -31.61
CA LYS A 51 4.51 -29.22 -31.34
C LYS A 51 4.60 -28.10 -30.29
N GLY A 52 5.76 -27.86 -29.68
CA GLY A 52 5.95 -26.88 -28.60
C GLY A 52 5.38 -27.28 -27.22
N SER A 53 4.76 -28.46 -27.11
CA SER A 53 4.15 -28.95 -25.86
C SER A 53 5.16 -29.50 -24.86
N GLN A 54 6.34 -29.92 -25.33
CA GLN A 54 7.48 -30.26 -24.49
C GLN A 54 8.63 -29.26 -24.74
N PRO A 55 9.31 -28.77 -23.70
CA PRO A 55 10.42 -27.85 -23.87
C PRO A 55 11.67 -28.52 -24.43
N ILE A 56 12.44 -27.78 -25.21
CA ILE A 56 13.84 -28.11 -25.45
C ILE A 56 14.61 -27.80 -24.15
N THR A 57 15.08 -28.84 -23.47
CA THR A 57 15.91 -28.66 -22.26
C THR A 57 17.35 -28.35 -22.64
N TYR A 58 18.17 -27.87 -21.70
CA TYR A 58 19.61 -27.68 -21.91
C TYR A 58 20.30 -28.94 -22.45
N ASP A 59 20.01 -30.12 -21.88
CA ASP A 59 20.51 -31.41 -22.37
C ASP A 59 20.03 -31.72 -23.81
N THR A 60 18.78 -31.40 -24.13
CA THR A 60 18.27 -31.59 -25.50
C THR A 60 18.97 -30.65 -26.49
N ALA A 61 19.25 -29.42 -26.08
CA ALA A 61 19.95 -28.43 -26.89
C ALA A 61 21.42 -28.84 -27.16
N GLU A 62 22.13 -29.40 -26.17
CA GLU A 62 23.47 -29.96 -26.36
C GLU A 62 23.49 -31.12 -27.36
N ARG A 63 22.52 -32.04 -27.25
CA ARG A 63 22.38 -33.14 -28.22
C ARG A 63 22.03 -32.64 -29.62
N LEU A 64 21.16 -31.63 -29.70
CA LEU A 64 20.83 -30.98 -30.97
C LEU A 64 22.07 -30.35 -31.60
N GLU A 65 22.94 -29.70 -30.84
CA GLU A 65 24.18 -29.14 -31.35
C GLU A 65 25.07 -30.22 -31.99
N LEU A 66 25.23 -31.36 -31.31
CA LEU A 66 26.02 -32.48 -31.83
C LEU A 66 25.44 -33.06 -33.13
N VAL A 67 24.12 -33.11 -33.27
CA VAL A 67 23.44 -33.70 -34.44
C VAL A 67 23.30 -32.72 -35.60
N THR A 68 23.09 -31.44 -35.31
CA THR A 68 22.67 -30.42 -36.29
C THR A 68 23.78 -29.43 -36.63
N GLY A 69 24.83 -29.34 -35.80
CA GLY A 69 25.86 -28.31 -35.87
C GLY A 69 25.38 -26.91 -35.46
N THR A 70 24.10 -26.75 -35.10
CA THR A 70 23.55 -25.48 -34.63
C THR A 70 23.82 -25.33 -33.13
N PRO A 71 24.46 -24.23 -32.66
CA PRO A 71 24.85 -24.09 -31.26
C PRO A 71 23.69 -24.31 -30.27
N ALA A 72 23.92 -24.99 -29.15
CA ALA A 72 22.92 -25.23 -28.13
C ALA A 72 22.32 -23.92 -27.59
N SER A 73 23.13 -22.85 -27.54
CA SER A 73 22.69 -21.51 -27.14
C SER A 73 21.56 -20.96 -28.03
N PHE A 74 21.56 -21.27 -29.33
CA PHE A 74 20.49 -20.87 -30.25
C PHE A 74 19.16 -21.50 -29.84
N TRP A 75 19.14 -22.82 -29.60
CA TRP A 75 17.95 -23.55 -29.18
C TRP A 75 17.42 -23.10 -27.82
N ASN A 76 18.33 -22.91 -26.85
CA ASN A 76 17.98 -22.41 -25.52
C ASN A 76 17.34 -21.01 -25.59
N ASN A 77 17.88 -20.11 -26.43
CA ASN A 77 17.34 -18.77 -26.61
C ASN A 77 15.96 -18.80 -27.28
N LEU A 78 15.77 -19.64 -28.31
CA LEU A 78 14.46 -19.81 -28.95
C LEU A 78 13.42 -20.36 -27.96
N GLU A 79 13.76 -21.37 -27.17
CA GLU A 79 12.87 -21.92 -26.15
C GLU A 79 12.51 -20.89 -25.08
N ALA A 80 13.50 -20.12 -24.60
CA ALA A 80 13.27 -19.06 -23.63
C ALA A 80 12.29 -18.01 -24.17
N LEU A 81 12.51 -17.52 -25.40
CA LEU A 81 11.63 -16.56 -26.05
C LEU A 81 10.21 -17.11 -26.24
N TYR A 82 10.08 -18.36 -26.69
CA TYR A 82 8.79 -19.00 -26.88
C TYR A 82 8.01 -19.14 -25.57
N ARG A 83 8.67 -19.60 -24.50
CA ARG A 83 8.05 -19.75 -23.18
C ARG A 83 7.66 -18.42 -22.57
N GLU A 84 8.49 -17.38 -22.75
CA GLU A 84 8.17 -16.02 -22.35
C GLU A 84 6.90 -15.52 -23.04
N GLN A 85 6.77 -15.74 -24.35
CA GLN A 85 5.58 -15.34 -25.12
C GLN A 85 4.32 -16.10 -24.68
N LEU A 86 4.41 -17.42 -24.52
CA LEU A 86 3.28 -18.22 -23.98
C LEU A 86 2.84 -17.71 -22.60
N ALA A 87 3.80 -17.40 -21.72
CA ALA A 87 3.51 -16.87 -20.39
C ALA A 87 2.82 -15.50 -20.46
N LYS A 88 3.24 -14.62 -21.39
CA LYS A 88 2.60 -13.32 -21.64
C LYS A 88 1.17 -13.47 -22.15
N ILE A 89 0.92 -14.36 -23.11
CA ILE A 89 -0.42 -14.63 -23.66
C ILE A 89 -1.34 -15.16 -22.55
N ALA A 90 -0.90 -16.20 -21.83
CA ALA A 90 -1.69 -16.77 -20.73
C ALA A 90 -1.93 -15.76 -19.60
N GLN A 91 -0.96 -14.87 -19.32
CA GLN A 91 -1.15 -13.78 -18.37
C GLN A 91 -2.18 -12.77 -18.88
N HIS A 92 -2.14 -12.40 -20.15
CA HIS A 92 -3.10 -11.48 -20.75
C HIS A 92 -4.53 -12.02 -20.66
N GLU A 93 -4.74 -13.31 -20.96
CA GLU A 93 -6.04 -13.97 -20.84
C GLU A 93 -6.56 -13.97 -19.38
N ARG A 94 -5.70 -14.30 -18.41
CA ARG A 94 -6.07 -14.24 -16.98
C ARG A 94 -6.44 -12.83 -16.55
N LEU A 95 -5.65 -11.84 -16.94
CA LEU A 95 -5.90 -10.44 -16.62
C LEU A 95 -7.19 -9.92 -17.26
N ALA A 96 -7.55 -10.40 -18.45
CA ALA A 96 -8.79 -10.02 -19.11
C ALA A 96 -10.04 -10.42 -18.30
N ALA A 97 -10.00 -11.57 -17.61
CA ALA A 97 -11.08 -12.02 -16.74
C ALA A 97 -11.25 -11.11 -15.49
N ASP A 98 -10.16 -10.47 -15.05
CA ASP A 98 -10.10 -9.65 -13.84
C ASP A 98 -10.33 -8.15 -14.09
N ILE A 99 -10.54 -7.72 -15.35
CA ILE A 99 -10.72 -6.30 -15.71
C ILE A 99 -11.86 -5.64 -14.91
N GLU A 100 -12.93 -6.39 -14.63
CA GLU A 100 -14.09 -5.90 -13.91
C GLU A 100 -13.78 -5.47 -12.46
N TRP A 101 -12.76 -6.08 -11.83
CA TRP A 101 -12.30 -5.68 -10.49
C TRP A 101 -11.81 -4.23 -10.44
N LEU A 102 -11.33 -3.67 -11.56
CA LEU A 102 -10.93 -2.25 -11.62
C LEU A 102 -12.06 -1.28 -11.26
N LYS A 103 -13.33 -1.69 -11.33
CA LYS A 103 -14.48 -0.84 -10.99
C LYS A 103 -14.52 -0.45 -9.51
N ILE A 104 -13.95 -1.26 -8.61
CA ILE A 104 -13.93 -0.96 -7.17
C ILE A 104 -12.74 -0.06 -6.78
N ILE A 105 -11.74 0.07 -7.66
CA ILE A 105 -10.51 0.83 -7.41
C ILE A 105 -10.67 2.28 -7.91
N PRO A 106 -10.28 3.30 -7.13
CA PRO A 106 -10.37 4.71 -7.54
C PRO A 106 -9.30 5.10 -8.56
N LEU A 107 -9.38 4.59 -9.79
CA LEU A 107 -8.37 4.81 -10.84
C LEU A 107 -8.15 6.29 -11.17
N THR A 108 -9.22 7.09 -11.20
CA THR A 108 -9.12 8.53 -11.47
C THR A 108 -8.26 9.24 -10.42
N GLU A 109 -8.40 8.85 -9.15
CA GLU A 109 -7.62 9.43 -8.06
C GLU A 109 -6.16 9.01 -8.14
N LEU A 110 -5.91 7.72 -8.40
CA LEU A 110 -4.54 7.20 -8.54
C LEU A 110 -3.81 7.84 -9.73
N LYS A 111 -4.48 8.07 -10.87
CA LYS A 111 -3.93 8.80 -12.01
C LYS A 111 -3.64 10.26 -11.68
N LYS A 112 -4.59 10.94 -11.02
CA LYS A 112 -4.42 12.33 -10.57
C LYS A 112 -3.19 12.50 -9.67
N ARG A 113 -2.91 11.50 -8.83
CA ARG A 113 -1.75 11.48 -7.92
C ARG A 113 -0.45 10.96 -8.58
N GLY A 114 -0.46 10.70 -9.89
CA GLY A 114 0.71 10.19 -10.61
C GLY A 114 1.13 8.77 -10.25
N VAL A 115 0.26 8.01 -9.57
CA VAL A 115 0.54 6.60 -9.20
C VAL A 115 0.36 5.67 -10.39
N LEU A 116 -0.60 5.97 -11.25
CA LEU A 116 -0.89 5.22 -12.49
C LEU A 116 -0.63 6.10 -13.71
N SER A 117 -0.32 5.48 -14.84
CA SER A 117 -0.18 6.22 -16.10
C SER A 117 -1.54 6.65 -16.65
N ASN A 118 -1.53 7.67 -17.52
CA ASN A 118 -2.73 8.19 -18.18
C ASN A 118 -3.18 7.33 -19.39
N THR A 119 -2.96 6.03 -19.35
CA THR A 119 -3.42 5.10 -20.40
C THR A 119 -4.92 4.82 -20.33
N ARG A 120 -5.53 4.50 -21.48
CA ARG A 120 -6.91 3.98 -21.58
C ARG A 120 -6.98 2.46 -21.59
N ASP A 121 -5.85 1.79 -21.84
CA ASP A 121 -5.79 0.33 -21.87
C ASP A 121 -6.08 -0.27 -20.48
N LYS A 122 -7.08 -1.14 -20.43
CA LYS A 122 -7.55 -1.78 -19.18
C LYS A 122 -6.57 -2.80 -18.67
N THR A 123 -5.92 -3.55 -19.55
CA THR A 123 -4.94 -4.56 -19.16
C THR A 123 -3.71 -3.89 -18.53
N THR A 124 -3.23 -2.79 -19.12
CA THR A 124 -2.14 -1.99 -18.52
C THR A 124 -2.55 -1.39 -17.19
N GLN A 125 -3.75 -0.79 -17.08
CA GLN A 125 -4.26 -0.28 -15.80
C GLN A 125 -4.29 -1.37 -14.72
N LEU A 126 -4.76 -2.57 -15.06
CA LEU A 126 -4.78 -3.69 -14.12
C LEU A 126 -3.37 -4.08 -13.65
N LYS A 127 -2.41 -4.19 -14.57
CA LYS A 127 -1.01 -4.48 -14.22
C LYS A 127 -0.43 -3.41 -13.31
N GLU A 128 -0.64 -2.13 -13.60
CA GLU A 128 -0.16 -1.02 -12.77
C GLU A 128 -0.79 -1.02 -11.37
N VAL A 129 -2.09 -1.33 -11.27
CA VAL A 129 -2.78 -1.42 -9.98
C VAL A 129 -2.27 -2.61 -9.16
N LEU A 130 -2.11 -3.78 -9.78
CA LEU A 130 -1.52 -4.97 -9.12
C LEU A 130 -0.10 -4.68 -8.64
N HIS A 131 0.70 -4.01 -9.47
CA HIS A 131 2.04 -3.54 -9.11
C HIS A 131 2.01 -2.56 -7.92
N PHE A 132 1.13 -1.57 -7.94
CA PHE A 132 0.94 -0.61 -6.84
C PHE A 132 0.63 -1.33 -5.52
N PHE A 133 -0.27 -2.31 -5.54
CA PHE A 133 -0.59 -3.13 -4.36
C PHE A 133 0.50 -4.15 -4.00
N GLY A 134 1.44 -4.43 -4.90
CA GLY A 134 2.51 -5.41 -4.69
C GLY A 134 2.00 -6.86 -4.71
N VAL A 135 1.00 -7.16 -5.53
CA VAL A 135 0.35 -8.48 -5.64
C VAL A 135 0.39 -8.99 -7.08
N SER A 136 0.39 -10.32 -7.26
CA SER A 136 0.47 -10.94 -8.59
C SER A 136 -0.88 -11.18 -9.26
N SER A 137 -1.99 -11.06 -8.53
CA SER A 137 -3.35 -11.32 -9.03
C SER A 137 -4.42 -10.63 -8.17
N VAL A 138 -5.64 -10.53 -8.71
CA VAL A 138 -6.81 -10.04 -7.94
C VAL A 138 -7.15 -10.97 -6.80
N SER A 139 -7.04 -12.29 -6.97
CA SER A 139 -7.27 -13.25 -5.88
C SER A 139 -6.32 -13.04 -4.71
N ALA A 140 -5.03 -12.77 -4.98
CA ALA A 140 -4.06 -12.43 -3.92
C ALA A 140 -4.42 -11.12 -3.22
N TRP A 141 -4.95 -10.13 -3.98
CA TRP A 141 -5.48 -8.91 -3.39
C TRP A 141 -6.66 -9.20 -2.45
N GLN A 142 -7.63 -10.01 -2.87
CA GLN A 142 -8.79 -10.38 -2.05
C GLN A 142 -8.37 -11.11 -0.77
N GLU A 143 -7.39 -11.99 -0.84
CA GLU A 143 -6.89 -12.69 0.35
C GLU A 143 -6.24 -11.72 1.36
N ILE A 144 -5.49 -10.72 0.90
CA ILE A 144 -4.85 -9.73 1.79
C ILE A 144 -5.85 -8.69 2.31
N TRP A 145 -6.75 -8.23 1.42
CA TRP A 145 -7.59 -7.06 1.64
C TRP A 145 -9.07 -7.38 1.88
N GLU A 146 -9.50 -8.64 1.84
CA GLU A 146 -10.88 -9.07 2.11
C GLU A 146 -10.97 -10.29 3.06
N ALA A 147 -9.83 -10.87 3.50
CA ALA A 147 -9.87 -12.02 4.39
C ALA A 147 -10.65 -11.76 5.70
N PRO A 148 -11.48 -12.72 6.17
CA PRO A 148 -12.34 -12.56 7.35
C PRO A 148 -11.61 -12.17 8.64
N ALA A 149 -10.39 -12.70 8.84
CA ALA A 149 -9.59 -12.38 10.01
C ALA A 149 -9.10 -10.92 10.05
N VAL A 150 -8.97 -10.29 8.88
CA VAL A 150 -8.66 -8.86 8.75
C VAL A 150 -9.95 -8.05 8.81
N ALA A 151 -11.05 -8.52 8.19
CA ALA A 151 -12.38 -7.90 8.23
C ALA A 151 -12.90 -7.67 9.66
N ALA A 152 -12.70 -8.64 10.57
CA ALA A 152 -13.08 -8.52 11.98
C ALA A 152 -12.34 -7.41 12.77
N ARG A 153 -11.33 -6.78 12.16
CA ARG A 153 -10.53 -5.68 12.75
C ARG A 153 -10.69 -4.38 11.96
N ARG A 154 -11.64 -4.30 11.05
CA ARG A 154 -11.88 -3.14 10.19
C ARG A 154 -13.16 -2.42 10.57
N SER A 155 -13.18 -1.14 10.24
CA SER A 155 -14.37 -0.32 10.32
C SER A 155 -15.46 -0.79 9.35
N ALA A 156 -16.73 -0.58 9.71
CA ALA A 156 -17.85 -0.84 8.82
C ALA A 156 -17.76 -0.05 7.50
N CYS A 157 -17.06 1.10 7.51
CA CYS A 157 -16.81 1.85 6.29
C CYS A 157 -15.80 1.18 5.35
N PHE A 158 -14.81 0.44 5.87
CA PHE A 158 -13.87 -0.30 5.02
C PHE A 158 -14.65 -1.29 4.16
N GLU A 159 -15.54 -2.06 4.79
CA GLU A 159 -16.33 -3.10 4.14
C GLU A 159 -17.25 -2.52 3.04
N SER A 160 -17.76 -1.30 3.21
CA SER A 160 -18.59 -0.65 2.20
C SER A 160 -17.81 -0.13 0.98
N ARG A 161 -16.50 0.08 1.09
CA ARG A 161 -15.65 0.77 0.09
C ARG A 161 -14.21 0.23 0.08
N THR A 162 -14.07 -1.08 0.01
CA THR A 162 -12.80 -1.82 0.18
C THR A 162 -11.69 -1.29 -0.73
N GLY A 163 -11.97 -1.00 -2.01
CA GLY A 163 -10.96 -0.49 -2.94
C GLY A 163 -10.40 0.89 -2.59
N HIS A 164 -11.25 1.86 -2.21
CA HIS A 164 -10.82 3.21 -1.81
C HIS A 164 -10.01 3.18 -0.50
N ALA A 165 -10.51 2.39 0.45
CA ALA A 165 -9.86 2.10 1.72
C ALA A 165 -8.46 1.49 1.53
N ALA A 166 -8.38 0.41 0.77
CA ALA A 166 -7.14 -0.29 0.49
C ALA A 166 -6.11 0.61 -0.19
N VAL A 167 -6.54 1.47 -1.13
CA VAL A 167 -5.65 2.46 -1.75
C VAL A 167 -5.03 3.38 -0.71
N TRP A 168 -5.81 3.97 0.19
CA TRP A 168 -5.27 4.90 1.19
C TRP A 168 -4.29 4.22 2.15
N ILE A 169 -4.64 3.01 2.65
CA ILE A 169 -3.73 2.23 3.50
C ILE A 169 -2.46 1.86 2.74
N ARG A 170 -2.55 1.42 1.48
CA ARG A 170 -1.39 1.06 0.66
C ARG A 170 -0.46 2.26 0.41
N MET A 171 -1.03 3.44 0.15
CA MET A 171 -0.23 4.67 0.06
C MET A 171 0.50 4.94 1.38
N GLY A 172 -0.17 4.73 2.52
CA GLY A 172 0.45 4.80 3.84
C GLY A 172 1.60 3.80 4.01
N GLU A 173 1.41 2.54 3.65
CA GLU A 173 2.46 1.50 3.71
C GLU A 173 3.69 1.89 2.88
N LEU A 174 3.47 2.35 1.65
CA LEU A 174 4.56 2.77 0.76
C LEU A 174 5.30 3.99 1.33
N ALA A 175 4.58 4.96 1.90
CA ALA A 175 5.20 6.12 2.55
C ALA A 175 5.97 5.70 3.81
N ALA A 176 5.39 4.86 4.66
CA ALA A 176 6.01 4.38 5.89
C ALA A 176 7.24 3.50 5.62
N ASN A 177 7.25 2.73 4.53
CA ASN A 177 8.41 1.92 4.15
C ASN A 177 9.63 2.76 3.77
N LYS A 178 9.44 3.99 3.28
CA LYS A 178 10.53 4.93 2.98
C LYS A 178 11.13 5.59 4.23
N ILE A 179 10.48 5.46 5.39
CA ILE A 179 10.96 6.05 6.65
C ILE A 179 11.84 5.02 7.35
N ASP A 180 13.11 5.33 7.53
CA ASP A 180 14.01 4.52 8.35
C ASP A 180 13.63 4.64 9.82
N CYS A 181 13.39 3.50 10.46
CA CYS A 181 12.97 3.42 11.85
C CYS A 181 13.90 2.50 12.64
N ALA A 182 14.08 2.81 13.92
CA ALA A 182 14.69 1.88 14.87
C ALA A 182 13.76 0.66 15.10
N VAL A 183 14.24 -0.33 15.85
CA VAL A 183 13.38 -1.40 16.33
C VAL A 183 12.39 -0.84 17.35
N TYR A 184 11.12 -1.22 17.21
CA TYR A 184 10.05 -0.76 18.09
C TYR A 184 10.36 -0.99 19.56
N ASP A 185 10.29 0.10 20.34
CA ASP A 185 10.43 0.11 21.78
C ASP A 185 9.26 0.86 22.40
N LYS A 186 8.49 0.16 23.24
CA LYS A 186 7.28 0.69 23.86
C LYS A 186 7.55 1.85 24.81
N ASN A 187 8.67 1.83 25.54
CA ASN A 187 9.01 2.88 26.51
C ASN A 187 9.49 4.13 25.77
N ARG A 188 10.35 3.97 24.77
CA ARG A 188 10.77 5.09 23.90
C ARG A 188 9.58 5.70 23.16
N PHE A 189 8.59 4.89 22.77
CA PHE A 189 7.39 5.44 22.14
C PHE A 189 6.53 6.25 23.11
N LYS A 190 6.41 5.83 24.38
CA LYS A 190 5.76 6.64 25.42
C LYS A 190 6.48 7.97 25.67
N GLU A 191 7.81 7.95 25.68
CA GLU A 191 8.63 9.16 25.77
C GLU A 191 8.40 10.08 24.56
N ALA A 192 8.38 9.50 23.35
CA ALA A 192 8.08 10.23 22.11
C ALA A 192 6.69 10.88 22.17
N ILE A 193 5.65 10.17 22.61
CA ILE A 193 4.29 10.72 22.80
C ILE A 193 4.30 11.91 23.77
N THR A 194 5.01 11.78 24.89
CA THR A 194 5.13 12.85 25.90
C THR A 194 5.81 14.09 25.34
N HIS A 195 6.85 13.89 24.51
CA HIS A 195 7.52 14.97 23.79
C HIS A 195 6.62 15.60 22.72
N ILE A 196 5.96 14.79 21.90
CA ILE A 196 5.08 15.23 20.80
C ILE A 196 3.91 16.09 21.31
N ARG A 197 3.37 15.79 22.49
CA ARG A 197 2.33 16.62 23.13
C ARG A 197 2.75 18.09 23.29
N LYS A 198 4.04 18.35 23.53
CA LYS A 198 4.59 19.72 23.67
C LYS A 198 4.75 20.43 22.33
N LEU A 199 4.71 19.68 21.22
CA LEU A 199 4.84 20.25 19.88
C LEU A 199 3.53 20.87 19.37
N THR A 200 2.42 20.68 20.09
CA THR A 200 1.11 21.23 19.70
C THR A 200 1.11 22.74 19.50
N ARG A 201 2.01 23.47 20.17
CA ARG A 201 2.16 24.94 20.05
C ARG A 201 3.14 25.38 18.95
N LYS A 202 3.81 24.44 18.29
CA LYS A 202 4.79 24.73 17.23
C LYS A 202 4.08 24.84 15.89
N SER A 203 4.74 25.47 14.92
CA SER A 203 4.21 25.53 13.56
C SER A 203 4.38 24.18 12.84
N PRO A 204 3.59 23.90 11.78
CA PRO A 204 3.68 22.66 11.01
C PRO A 204 5.07 22.35 10.47
N GLU A 205 5.83 23.36 10.07
CA GLU A 205 7.20 23.24 9.55
C GLU A 205 8.17 22.70 10.61
N VAL A 206 7.83 22.85 11.89
CA VAL A 206 8.64 22.38 13.02
C VAL A 206 8.10 21.06 13.55
N PHE A 207 6.81 20.99 13.90
CA PHE A 207 6.31 19.80 14.59
C PHE A 207 6.28 18.56 13.71
N VAL A 208 6.09 18.69 12.39
CA VAL A 208 5.99 17.52 11.50
C VAL A 208 7.30 16.73 11.48
N ASP A 209 8.42 17.42 11.35
CA ASP A 209 9.74 16.79 11.30
C ASP A 209 10.14 16.23 12.66
N GLU A 210 9.92 16.98 13.75
CA GLU A 210 10.19 16.49 15.11
C GLU A 210 9.32 15.27 15.46
N MET A 211 8.03 15.27 15.10
CA MET A 211 7.15 14.11 15.27
C MET A 211 7.66 12.90 14.51
N ARG A 212 8.04 13.06 13.24
CA ARG A 212 8.57 11.97 12.42
C ARG A 212 9.83 11.37 13.02
N GLN A 213 10.76 12.22 13.47
CA GLN A 213 12.01 11.78 14.10
C GLN A 213 11.75 11.04 15.42
N ALA A 214 10.91 11.59 16.30
CA ALA A 214 10.58 11.00 17.59
C ALA A 214 9.89 9.63 17.42
N CYS A 215 8.91 9.53 16.51
CA CYS A 215 8.26 8.28 16.17
C CYS A 215 9.26 7.26 15.58
N ALA A 216 10.07 7.69 14.61
CA ALA A 216 11.02 6.79 13.92
C ALA A 216 12.08 6.22 14.88
N ALA A 217 12.57 7.04 15.81
CA ALA A 217 13.49 6.63 16.87
C ALA A 217 12.88 5.56 17.80
N ALA A 218 11.55 5.52 17.93
CA ALA A 218 10.82 4.53 18.71
C ALA A 218 10.30 3.33 17.89
N GLY A 219 10.64 3.26 16.60
CA GLY A 219 10.20 2.20 15.69
C GLY A 219 8.78 2.36 15.13
N VAL A 220 8.29 3.59 15.09
CA VAL A 220 6.99 3.96 14.51
C VAL A 220 7.18 4.89 13.32
N ALA A 221 6.66 4.49 12.16
CA ALA A 221 6.67 5.31 10.95
C ALA A 221 5.42 6.19 10.89
N LEU A 222 5.60 7.51 11.00
CA LEU A 222 4.52 8.48 10.84
C LEU A 222 4.35 8.85 9.35
N ALA A 223 3.40 8.21 8.69
CA ALA A 223 3.02 8.46 7.31
C ALA A 223 1.89 9.51 7.26
N LEU A 224 2.14 10.62 6.55
CA LEU A 224 1.14 11.65 6.30
C LEU A 224 0.74 11.54 4.82
N VAL A 225 -0.50 11.12 4.55
CA VAL A 225 -1.00 10.91 3.18
C VAL A 225 -2.33 11.64 3.01
N PRO A 226 -2.49 12.51 2.00
CA PRO A 226 -3.74 13.19 1.72
C PRO A 226 -4.93 12.22 1.63
N GLU A 227 -6.05 12.65 2.19
CA GLU A 227 -7.28 11.86 2.25
C GLU A 227 -7.73 11.40 0.85
N ILE A 228 -8.19 10.16 0.74
CA ILE A 228 -8.81 9.66 -0.49
C ILE A 228 -10.31 9.98 -0.44
N PRO A 229 -10.92 10.47 -1.54
CA PRO A 229 -12.36 10.66 -1.61
C PRO A 229 -13.09 9.40 -1.17
N LYS A 230 -14.20 9.56 -0.43
CA LYS A 230 -15.05 8.47 0.08
C LYS A 230 -14.50 7.64 1.25
N VAL A 231 -13.28 7.89 1.73
CA VAL A 231 -12.71 7.25 2.93
C VAL A 231 -12.85 8.16 4.15
N PRO A 232 -13.74 7.91 5.11
CA PRO A 232 -14.10 8.87 6.16
C PRO A 232 -13.11 8.95 7.33
N TRP A 233 -11.99 8.24 7.25
CA TRP A 233 -11.05 8.11 8.37
C TRP A 233 -10.15 9.34 8.49
N ASN A 234 -9.76 9.65 9.71
CA ASN A 234 -8.72 10.65 10.00
C ASN A 234 -7.35 9.97 10.19
N GLY A 235 -7.35 8.71 10.64
CA GLY A 235 -6.15 7.94 10.94
C GLY A 235 -6.33 6.44 10.71
N ALA A 236 -5.19 5.74 10.64
CA ALA A 236 -5.12 4.30 10.73
C ALA A 236 -3.77 3.85 11.30
N THR A 237 -3.76 2.73 12.00
CA THR A 237 -2.56 2.12 12.58
C THR A 237 -2.35 0.73 12.02
N LYS A 238 -1.13 0.39 11.61
CA LYS A 238 -0.79 -0.96 11.15
C LYS A 238 0.59 -1.36 11.60
N TRP A 239 0.76 -2.59 12.08
CA TRP A 239 2.07 -3.19 12.22
C TRP A 239 2.56 -3.68 10.85
N LEU A 240 3.61 -3.05 10.31
CA LEU A 240 4.22 -3.43 9.03
C LEU A 240 5.09 -4.68 9.19
N THR A 241 5.80 -4.76 10.32
CA THR A 241 6.55 -5.92 10.78
C THR A 241 6.40 -6.03 12.30
N PRO A 242 6.80 -7.14 12.96
CA PRO A 242 6.80 -7.22 14.42
C PRO A 242 7.67 -6.15 15.13
N LYS A 243 8.54 -5.48 14.37
CA LYS A 243 9.52 -4.49 14.84
C LYS A 243 9.24 -3.06 14.37
N LYS A 244 8.27 -2.84 13.48
CA LYS A 244 7.98 -1.52 12.90
C LYS A 244 6.48 -1.33 12.76
N ALA A 245 5.95 -0.32 13.44
CA ALA A 245 4.56 0.09 13.32
C ALA A 245 4.42 1.30 12.39
N MET A 246 3.22 1.52 11.87
CA MET A 246 2.84 2.67 11.07
C MET A 246 1.67 3.39 11.75
N ILE A 247 1.79 4.71 11.88
CA ILE A 247 0.67 5.62 12.06
C ILE A 247 0.46 6.33 10.73
N LEU A 248 -0.73 6.20 10.16
CA LEU A 248 -1.16 6.88 8.95
C LEU A 248 -2.16 7.97 9.33
N LEU A 249 -1.90 9.22 8.95
CA LEU A 249 -2.81 10.35 9.18
C LEU A 249 -3.11 11.10 7.89
N ASN A 250 -4.27 11.74 7.87
CA ASN A 250 -4.62 12.76 6.88
C ASN A 250 -5.12 14.04 7.56
N LEU A 251 -5.51 15.04 6.76
CA LEU A 251 -6.03 16.33 7.23
C LEU A 251 -7.53 16.46 6.97
N ARG A 252 -8.30 15.37 7.03
CA ARG A 252 -9.77 15.44 6.95
C ARG A 252 -10.29 16.35 8.06
N GLY A 253 -11.23 17.22 7.70
CA GLY A 253 -11.72 18.28 8.59
C GLY A 253 -10.78 19.49 8.70
N LYS A 254 -9.50 19.36 8.34
CA LYS A 254 -8.48 20.42 8.26
C LYS A 254 -8.32 21.25 9.53
N LYS A 255 -8.59 20.68 10.70
CA LYS A 255 -8.46 21.35 11.99
C LYS A 255 -7.39 20.69 12.84
N GLU A 256 -6.61 21.50 13.55
CA GLU A 256 -5.52 21.00 14.40
C GLU A 256 -6.02 20.07 15.52
N ASP A 257 -7.19 20.35 16.12
CA ASP A 257 -7.75 19.56 17.21
C ASP A 257 -8.05 18.12 16.76
N ILE A 258 -8.62 17.97 15.57
CA ILE A 258 -8.88 16.68 14.93
C ILE A 258 -7.56 15.97 14.59
N PHE A 259 -6.57 16.67 14.03
CA PHE A 259 -5.27 16.10 13.69
C PHE A 259 -4.55 15.55 14.92
N TRP A 260 -4.44 16.36 15.98
CA TRP A 260 -3.77 15.96 17.21
C TRP A 260 -4.52 14.82 17.88
N PHE A 261 -5.85 14.90 18.01
CA PHE A 261 -6.63 13.81 18.59
C PHE A 261 -6.44 12.51 17.80
N SER A 262 -6.45 12.57 16.47
CA SER A 262 -6.23 11.40 15.61
C SER A 262 -4.84 10.80 15.83
N PHE A 263 -3.78 11.61 15.90
CA PHE A 263 -2.44 11.11 16.21
C PHE A 263 -2.38 10.35 17.54
N PHE A 264 -2.89 10.94 18.62
CA PHE A 264 -2.84 10.29 19.94
C PHE A 264 -3.75 9.06 20.02
N HIS A 265 -4.87 9.05 19.29
CA HIS A 265 -5.73 7.87 19.16
C HIS A 265 -4.98 6.71 18.49
N GLU A 266 -4.34 6.96 17.34
CA GLU A 266 -3.51 5.96 16.64
C GLU A 266 -2.32 5.49 17.50
N ALA A 267 -1.69 6.41 18.25
CA ALA A 267 -0.65 6.05 19.21
C ALA A 267 -1.17 5.14 20.33
N GLY A 268 -2.43 5.34 20.77
CA GLY A 268 -3.13 4.47 21.71
C GLY A 268 -3.23 3.03 21.19
N HIS A 269 -3.62 2.83 19.93
CA HIS A 269 -3.66 1.50 19.31
C HIS A 269 -2.29 0.82 19.33
N ILE A 270 -1.20 1.53 19.00
CA ILE A 270 0.16 0.96 19.04
C ILE A 270 0.56 0.51 20.45
N LEU A 271 0.18 1.27 21.49
CA LEU A 271 0.56 0.99 22.88
C LEU A 271 -0.27 -0.12 23.52
N HIS A 272 -1.55 -0.21 23.18
CA HIS A 272 -2.52 -1.02 23.92
C HIS A 272 -3.04 -2.23 23.14
N ASP A 273 -2.94 -2.23 21.81
CA ASP A 273 -3.43 -3.34 21.00
C ASP A 273 -2.33 -4.29 20.50
N GLY A 274 -2.78 -5.43 19.96
CA GLY A 274 -1.90 -6.49 19.47
C GLY A 274 -1.16 -6.14 18.17
N LYS A 275 0.04 -6.71 18.00
CA LYS A 275 0.89 -6.50 16.81
C LYS A 275 0.38 -7.13 15.49
N LYS A 276 -0.80 -7.75 15.50
CA LYS A 276 -1.34 -8.54 14.37
C LYS A 276 -2.50 -7.84 13.63
N GLY A 277 -2.81 -6.58 13.95
CA GLY A 277 -3.96 -5.85 13.39
C GLY A 277 -3.58 -4.68 12.47
N LEU A 278 -4.47 -4.44 11.49
CA LEU A 278 -4.74 -3.11 10.94
C LEU A 278 -5.89 -2.54 11.79
N TYR A 279 -5.71 -1.33 12.30
CA TYR A 279 -6.65 -0.58 13.14
C TYR A 279 -7.02 0.70 12.41
N ILE A 280 -8.29 1.09 12.41
CA ILE A 280 -8.79 2.16 11.55
C ILE A 280 -9.83 2.97 12.32
N ASN A 281 -9.55 4.25 12.54
CA ASN A 281 -10.49 5.16 13.19
C ASN A 281 -11.61 5.59 12.23
N ASP A 282 -12.83 5.07 12.43
CA ASP A 282 -14.04 5.41 11.67
C ASP A 282 -15.04 6.29 12.42
N GLY A 283 -14.71 6.71 13.64
CA GLY A 283 -15.57 7.52 14.50
C GLY A 283 -16.80 6.79 15.06
N LYS A 284 -16.90 5.45 14.97
CA LYS A 284 -18.00 4.67 15.57
C LYS A 284 -17.52 3.85 16.78
N GLN A 285 -18.06 4.18 17.95
CA GLN A 285 -17.74 3.56 19.26
C GLN A 285 -18.37 2.17 19.48
N ALA A 286 -18.22 1.23 18.55
CA ALA A 286 -18.79 -0.11 18.72
C ALA A 286 -17.85 -1.10 19.45
N ASP A 287 -16.54 -0.82 19.49
CA ASP A 287 -15.52 -1.73 20.05
C ASP A 287 -14.86 -1.10 21.29
N GLU A 288 -14.60 -1.91 22.32
CA GLU A 288 -13.86 -1.51 23.53
C GLU A 288 -12.45 -1.00 23.21
N ARG A 289 -11.84 -1.49 22.12
CA ARG A 289 -10.53 -0.99 21.65
C ARG A 289 -10.58 0.48 21.22
N GLU A 290 -11.57 0.85 20.43
CA GLU A 290 -11.77 2.24 19.97
C GLU A 290 -12.04 3.17 21.18
N LYS A 291 -12.85 2.72 22.15
CA LYS A 291 -13.07 3.47 23.40
C LYS A 291 -11.79 3.68 24.19
N ASN A 292 -10.93 2.65 24.27
CA ASN A 292 -9.65 2.75 24.96
C ASN A 292 -8.69 3.71 24.24
N ALA A 293 -8.64 3.68 22.91
CA ALA A 293 -7.85 4.61 22.12
C ALA A 293 -8.35 6.06 22.25
N ASP A 294 -9.67 6.27 22.21
CA ASP A 294 -10.31 7.57 22.46
C ASP A 294 -10.00 8.09 23.86
N ALA A 295 -10.14 7.25 24.89
CA ALA A 295 -9.84 7.59 26.28
C ALA A 295 -8.35 7.93 26.45
N PHE A 296 -7.45 7.14 25.84
CA PHE A 296 -6.03 7.41 25.85
C PHE A 296 -5.68 8.75 25.20
N ALA A 297 -6.22 9.02 24.01
CA ALA A 297 -5.99 10.27 23.30
C ALA A 297 -6.51 11.47 24.10
N ALA A 298 -7.71 11.32 24.65
CA ALA A 298 -8.34 12.31 25.48
C ALA A 298 -7.48 12.64 26.70
N GLU A 299 -7.14 11.64 27.51
CA GLU A 299 -6.39 11.81 28.75
C GLU A 299 -4.97 12.33 28.50
N THR A 300 -4.32 11.87 27.43
CA THR A 300 -2.97 12.31 27.06
C THR A 300 -2.94 13.78 26.68
N LEU A 301 -3.90 14.25 25.88
CA LEU A 301 -3.97 15.66 25.51
C LEU A 301 -4.36 16.51 26.73
N ILE A 302 -5.55 16.27 27.27
CA ILE A 302 -6.14 17.06 28.35
C ILE A 302 -6.70 16.09 29.40
N PRO A 303 -6.09 16.01 30.59
CA PRO A 303 -6.56 15.14 31.66
C PRO A 303 -8.02 15.41 32.02
N ALA A 304 -8.80 14.37 32.32
CA ALA A 304 -10.22 14.49 32.59
C ALA A 304 -10.56 15.44 33.76
N ALA A 305 -9.61 15.67 34.68
CA ALA A 305 -9.74 16.64 35.76
C ALA A 305 -9.99 18.09 35.29
N TYR A 306 -9.67 18.41 34.04
CA TYR A 306 -9.93 19.73 33.44
C TYR A 306 -11.32 19.85 32.81
N ASN A 307 -12.09 18.77 32.67
CA ASN A 307 -13.35 18.77 31.93
C ASN A 307 -14.39 19.74 32.51
N ASP A 308 -14.51 19.83 33.84
CA ASP A 308 -15.46 20.75 34.50
C ASP A 308 -15.07 22.21 34.27
N ARG A 309 -13.77 22.52 34.41
CA ARG A 309 -13.23 23.85 34.13
C ARG A 309 -13.41 24.23 32.67
N ILE A 310 -13.16 23.30 31.75
CA ILE A 310 -13.30 23.54 30.31
C ILE A 310 -14.76 23.74 29.94
N SER A 311 -15.66 22.84 30.34
CA SER A 311 -17.09 22.92 29.95
C SER A 311 -17.80 24.19 30.44
N THR A 312 -17.24 24.89 31.43
CA THR A 312 -17.78 26.12 32.01
C THR A 312 -17.13 27.40 31.49
N ILE A 313 -16.12 27.32 30.60
CA ILE A 313 -15.46 28.48 29.98
C ILE A 313 -16.51 29.41 29.35
N ARG A 314 -16.37 30.72 29.60
CA ARG A 314 -17.26 31.76 29.06
C ARG A 314 -16.54 32.76 28.16
N SER A 315 -15.21 32.83 28.25
CA SER A 315 -14.41 33.83 27.56
C SER A 315 -13.18 33.22 26.89
N ARG A 316 -12.64 33.94 25.90
CA ARG A 316 -11.39 33.58 25.23
C ARG A 316 -10.21 33.54 26.21
N ASP A 317 -10.17 34.47 27.15
CA ASP A 317 -9.06 34.58 28.11
C ASP A 317 -9.01 33.37 29.05
N GLU A 318 -10.16 32.85 29.49
CA GLU A 318 -10.25 31.62 30.28
C GLU A 318 -9.74 30.40 29.49
N LEU A 319 -10.06 30.32 28.20
CA LEU A 319 -9.57 29.25 27.32
C LEU A 319 -8.04 29.31 27.16
N LEU A 320 -7.50 30.51 26.92
CA LEU A 320 -6.05 30.72 26.79
C LEU A 320 -5.30 30.47 28.10
N ALA A 321 -5.90 30.77 29.24
CA ALA A 321 -5.34 30.48 30.55
C ALA A 321 -5.16 28.96 30.73
N ILE A 322 -6.19 28.17 30.42
CA ILE A 322 -6.12 26.70 30.49
C ILE A 322 -5.12 26.14 29.47
N ALA A 323 -5.10 26.66 28.24
CA ALA A 323 -4.12 26.25 27.22
C ALA A 323 -2.68 26.51 27.67
N THR A 324 -2.44 27.65 28.33
CA THR A 324 -1.12 28.01 28.88
C THR A 324 -0.74 27.12 30.05
N GLU A 325 -1.67 26.84 30.96
CA GLU A 325 -1.46 25.94 32.11
C GLU A 325 -1.09 24.51 31.67
N LEU A 326 -1.74 24.01 30.61
CA LEU A 326 -1.51 22.67 30.08
C LEU A 326 -0.35 22.57 29.08
N ASP A 327 0.24 23.71 28.71
CA ASP A 327 1.20 23.88 27.63
C ASP A 327 0.75 23.24 26.30
N LEU A 328 -0.44 23.62 25.84
CA LEU A 328 -1.08 23.13 24.61
C LEU A 328 -1.49 24.27 23.68
N SER A 329 -1.74 23.93 22.41
CA SER A 329 -2.44 24.85 21.50
C SER A 329 -3.84 25.19 22.03
N PRO A 330 -4.26 26.47 22.00
CA PRO A 330 -5.63 26.88 22.29
C PRO A 330 -6.69 26.10 21.51
N GLY A 331 -6.41 25.74 20.25
CA GLY A 331 -7.34 25.00 19.41
C GLY A 331 -7.70 23.62 19.96
N ILE A 332 -6.79 22.96 20.67
CA ILE A 332 -7.05 21.66 21.30
C ILE A 332 -8.01 21.82 22.48
N VAL A 333 -7.83 22.87 23.29
CA VAL A 333 -8.75 23.20 24.40
C VAL A 333 -10.12 23.59 23.86
N ALA A 334 -10.16 24.38 22.77
CA ALA A 334 -11.40 24.71 22.06
C ALA A 334 -12.11 23.46 21.52
N GLY A 335 -11.38 22.52 20.92
CA GLY A 335 -11.91 21.24 20.45
C GLY A 335 -12.52 20.42 21.60
N ARG A 336 -11.82 20.33 22.74
CA ARG A 336 -12.35 19.68 23.95
C ARG A 336 -13.61 20.37 24.46
N PHE A 337 -13.65 21.70 24.50
CA PHE A 337 -14.83 22.47 24.87
C PHE A 337 -16.02 22.13 23.97
N GLN A 338 -15.82 22.18 22.65
CA GLN A 338 -16.86 21.89 21.67
C GLN A 338 -17.40 20.46 21.83
N PHE A 339 -16.53 19.49 22.07
CA PHE A 339 -16.92 18.11 22.33
C PHE A 339 -17.73 17.95 23.63
N LEU A 340 -17.28 18.52 24.75
CA LEU A 340 -17.97 18.38 26.04
C LEU A 340 -19.33 19.09 26.06
N THR A 341 -19.45 20.23 25.38
CA THR A 341 -20.64 21.10 25.44
C THR A 341 -21.55 20.97 24.22
N GLN A 342 -21.10 20.30 23.15
CA GLN A 342 -21.78 20.23 21.85
C GLN A 342 -21.97 21.61 21.17
N LYS A 343 -21.22 22.64 21.59
CA LYS A 343 -21.30 24.01 21.06
C LYS A 343 -20.25 24.26 19.97
N TRP A 344 -20.42 23.63 18.80
CA TRP A 344 -19.44 23.62 17.70
C TRP A 344 -19.05 24.99 17.09
N ASN A 345 -19.84 26.03 17.33
CA ASN A 345 -19.55 27.39 16.82
C ASN A 345 -18.71 28.24 17.77
N TRP A 346 -18.48 27.78 19.00
CA TRP A 346 -17.76 28.54 20.03
C TRP A 346 -16.26 28.34 19.90
N PHE A 347 -15.48 29.41 20.05
CA PHE A 347 -14.01 29.41 19.98
C PHE A 347 -13.44 28.82 18.68
N LYS A 348 -14.23 28.81 17.60
CA LYS A 348 -13.82 28.25 16.31
C LYS A 348 -12.57 28.95 15.75
N ASP A 349 -12.44 30.25 16.00
CA ASP A 349 -11.30 31.06 15.53
C ASP A 349 -9.99 30.71 16.24
N GLU A 350 -10.05 30.01 17.39
CA GLU A 350 -8.86 29.51 18.09
C GLU A 350 -8.37 28.16 17.54
N ILE A 351 -9.17 27.48 16.69
CA ILE A 351 -8.80 26.21 16.10
C ILE A 351 -8.10 26.46 14.76
N ALA A 352 -6.78 26.28 14.74
CA ALA A 352 -6.00 26.50 13.54
C ALA A 352 -6.38 25.52 12.41
N GLY A 353 -6.43 26.06 11.20
CA GLY A 353 -6.59 25.29 9.98
C GLY A 353 -5.27 24.67 9.53
N LEU A 354 -5.27 23.39 9.18
CA LEU A 354 -4.12 22.70 8.60
C LEU A 354 -4.31 22.46 7.11
N VAL A 355 -3.24 22.66 6.34
CA VAL A 355 -3.21 22.42 4.90
C VAL A 355 -1.97 21.61 4.52
N TRP A 356 -2.08 20.83 3.44
CA TRP A 356 -0.92 20.19 2.84
C TRP A 356 -0.02 21.27 2.23
N ALA A 357 1.30 21.11 2.38
CA ALA A 357 2.26 21.89 1.61
C ALA A 357 2.01 21.64 0.11
N ALA A 358 2.22 22.67 -0.72
CA ALA A 358 2.23 22.48 -2.16
C ALA A 358 3.48 21.67 -2.53
N ASP A 359 3.29 20.62 -3.32
CA ASP A 359 4.39 19.82 -3.89
C ASP A 359 5.22 20.61 -4.91
#